data_AF-A0A3D2YZE0-F1
#
_entry.id   AF-A0A3D2YZE0-F1
#
_cell.length_a   1.000
_cell.length_b   1.000
_cell.length_c   1.000
_cell.angle_alpha   90.00
_cell.angle_beta   90.00
_cell.angle_gamma   90.00
#
_symmetry.space_group_name_H-M   'P 1'
#
loop_
_entity.id
_entity.type
_entity.pdbx_description
1 polymer ?
#
loop_
_entity_poly.entity_id
_entity_poly.type
_entity_poly.pdbx_seq_one_letter_code
_entity_poly.pdbx_strand_id
1 'polypeptide(L)'
;MEEMRVEMNGTVERAASGYLERYLAVIQFVSSSVVLLGLLGTVNGMIGAFEGIAEKGLGEPTIVAAGISEALITTVTGLVIAVPALAIYTYFIGRADARSTQFEPYGHGFVDALLRRWSSTKAA
;
A
#
# COMPACT_ATOMS: atom_id res chain seq x y z
N MET A 1 5.24 5.63 -37.85
CA MET A 1 5.61 4.26 -37.40
C MET A 1 6.35 4.30 -36.09
N GLU A 2 7.36 5.16 -35.95
CA GLU A 2 8.08 5.31 -34.68
C GLU A 2 7.21 5.84 -33.54
N GLU A 3 6.40 6.87 -33.79
CA GLU A 3 5.43 7.37 -32.79
C GLU A 3 4.47 6.27 -32.31
N MET A 4 3.91 5.51 -33.25
CA MET A 4 2.98 4.39 -32.96
C MET A 4 3.66 3.27 -32.15
N ARG A 5 4.94 2.98 -32.44
CA ARG A 5 5.75 2.01 -31.68
C ARG A 5 5.93 2.46 -30.23
N VAL A 6 6.34 3.72 -30.02
CA VAL A 6 6.56 4.28 -28.69
C VAL A 6 5.27 4.30 -27.88
N GLU A 7 4.16 4.69 -28.49
CA GLU A 7 2.84 4.70 -27.84
C GLU A 7 2.36 3.28 -27.46
N MET A 8 2.52 2.31 -28.36
CA MET A 8 2.14 0.92 -28.12
C MET A 8 2.99 0.27 -27.03
N ASN A 9 4.31 0.44 -27.06
CA ASN A 9 5.21 -0.07 -26.02
C ASN A 9 4.86 0.53 -24.65
N GLY A 10 4.67 1.84 -24.58
CA GLY A 10 4.25 2.50 -23.33
C GLY A 10 2.89 2.02 -22.82
N THR A 11 1.97 1.65 -23.72
CA THR A 11 0.66 1.11 -23.31
C THR A 11 0.79 -0.31 -22.75
N VAL A 12 1.62 -1.16 -23.36
CA VAL A 12 1.88 -2.53 -22.89
C VAL A 12 2.55 -2.51 -21.52
N GLU A 13 3.56 -1.65 -21.31
CA GLU A 13 4.24 -1.49 -20.03
C GLU A 13 3.29 -1.02 -18.92
N ARG A 14 2.50 0.04 -19.17
CA ARG A 14 1.52 0.54 -18.20
C ARG A 14 0.46 -0.51 -17.85
N ALA A 15 0.01 -1.29 -18.84
CA ALA A 15 -0.96 -2.36 -18.61
C ALA A 15 -0.36 -3.51 -17.77
N ALA A 16 0.90 -3.88 -18.03
CA ALA A 16 1.61 -4.92 -17.28
C ALA A 16 1.82 -4.51 -15.81
N SER A 17 2.39 -3.32 -15.56
CA SER A 17 2.59 -2.81 -14.20
C SER A 17 1.26 -2.63 -13.48
N GLY A 18 0.26 -2.02 -14.14
CA GLY A 18 -1.06 -1.83 -13.53
C GLY A 18 -1.76 -3.13 -13.14
N TYR A 19 -1.57 -4.21 -13.90
CA TYR A 19 -2.10 -5.53 -13.56
C TYR A 19 -1.40 -6.14 -12.34
N LEU A 20 -0.07 -6.06 -12.29
CA LEU A 20 0.73 -6.63 -11.20
C LEU A 20 0.57 -5.88 -9.87
N GLU A 21 0.35 -4.56 -9.93
CA GLU A 21 0.24 -3.70 -8.75
C GLU A 21 -1.19 -3.55 -8.21
N ARG A 22 -2.20 -4.00 -8.97
CA ARG A 22 -3.64 -3.78 -8.68
C ARG A 22 -4.06 -4.03 -7.23
N TYR A 23 -3.56 -5.09 -6.61
CA TYR A 23 -3.93 -5.45 -5.24
C TYR A 23 -2.95 -4.94 -4.18
N LEU A 24 -1.76 -4.48 -4.58
CA LEU A 24 -0.73 -4.00 -3.66
C LEU A 24 -1.12 -2.65 -3.05
N ALA A 25 -1.83 -1.80 -3.80
CA ALA A 25 -2.35 -0.53 -3.30
C ALA A 25 -3.27 -0.73 -2.06
N VAL A 26 -4.04 -1.81 -2.02
CA VAL A 26 -4.91 -2.13 -0.87
C VAL A 26 -4.07 -2.51 0.35
N ILE A 27 -3.02 -3.30 0.16
CA ILE A 27 -2.11 -3.70 1.25
C ILE A 27 -1.39 -2.47 1.81
N GLN A 28 -0.92 -1.58 0.94
CA GLN A 28 -0.30 -0.32 1.33
C GLN A 28 -1.26 0.53 2.19
N PHE A 29 -2.50 0.70 1.72
CA PHE A 29 -3.52 1.44 2.43
C PHE A 29 -3.77 0.84 3.82
N VAL A 30 -4.05 -0.46 3.91
CA VAL A 30 -4.32 -1.14 5.17
C VAL A 30 -3.13 -1.01 6.13
N SER A 31 -1.90 -1.24 5.65
CA SER A 31 -0.70 -1.14 6.50
C SER A 31 -0.54 0.25 7.13
N SER A 32 -0.91 1.30 6.39
CA SER A 32 -0.82 2.69 6.85
C SER A 32 -1.99 3.06 7.77
N SER A 33 -3.21 2.61 7.44
CA SER A 33 -4.41 2.86 8.24
C SER A 33 -4.33 2.24 9.63
N VAL A 34 -3.70 1.07 9.79
CA VAL A 34 -3.54 0.41 11.09
C VAL A 34 -2.79 1.28 12.10
N VAL A 35 -1.75 2.01 11.67
CA VAL A 35 -1.03 2.94 12.57
C VAL A 35 -1.95 4.07 13.04
N LEU A 36 -2.73 4.64 12.11
CA LEU A 36 -3.70 5.68 12.42
C LEU A 36 -4.80 5.18 13.37
N LEU A 37 -5.24 3.92 13.22
CA LEU A 37 -6.18 3.28 14.16
C LEU A 37 -5.57 3.09 15.56
N GLY A 38 -4.28 2.75 15.64
CA GLY A 38 -3.56 2.70 16.93
C GLY A 38 -3.52 4.05 17.65
N LEU A 39 -3.29 5.14 16.89
CA LEU A 39 -3.37 6.51 17.39
C LEU A 39 -4.80 6.90 17.78
N LEU A 40 -5.82 6.45 17.07
CA LEU A 40 -7.22 6.65 17.49
C LEU A 40 -7.49 5.97 18.83
N GLY A 41 -6.92 4.78 19.06
CA GLY A 41 -6.97 4.08 20.35
C GLY A 41 -6.34 4.88 21.50
N THR A 42 -5.25 5.63 21.25
CA THR A 42 -4.63 6.45 22.30
C THR A 42 -5.53 7.58 22.73
N VAL A 43 -6.20 8.23 21.77
CA VAL A 43 -7.15 9.30 22.03
C VAL A 43 -8.30 8.77 22.87
N ASN A 44 -8.87 7.62 22.51
CA ASN A 44 -9.95 7.00 23.28
C ASN A 44 -9.53 6.64 24.71
N GLY A 45 -8.35 6.04 24.91
CA GLY A 45 -7.85 5.70 26.25
C GLY A 45 -7.60 6.94 27.12
N MET A 46 -7.10 8.02 26.53
CA MET A 46 -6.93 9.30 27.21
C MET A 46 -8.27 9.98 27.55
N ILE A 47 -9.28 9.89 26.69
CA ILE A 47 -10.63 10.39 26.98
C ILE A 47 -11.19 9.66 28.21
N GLY A 48 -11.13 8.32 28.24
CA GLY A 48 -11.60 7.53 29.39
C GLY A 48 -10.84 7.86 30.69
N ALA A 49 -9.54 8.13 30.60
CA ALA A 49 -8.74 8.57 31.74
C ALA A 49 -9.25 9.92 32.31
N PHE A 50 -9.54 10.90 31.44
CA PHE A 50 -10.05 12.21 31.86
C PHE A 50 -11.49 12.16 32.38
N GLU A 51 -12.35 11.32 31.80
CA GLU A 51 -13.71 11.08 32.30
C GLU A 51 -13.67 10.49 33.72
N GLY A 52 -12.78 9.53 33.97
CA GLY A 52 -12.59 8.96 35.31
C GLY A 52 -12.13 9.99 36.35
N ILE A 53 -11.28 10.95 35.95
CA ILE A 53 -10.89 12.09 36.81
C ILE A 53 -12.10 13.00 37.08
N ALA A 54 -12.93 13.27 36.07
CA ALA A 54 -14.08 14.15 36.21
C ALA A 54 -15.13 13.58 37.18
N GLU A 55 -15.36 12.27 37.18
CA GLU A 55 -16.33 11.61 38.05
C GLU A 55 -15.85 11.43 39.49
N LYS A 56 -14.60 10.99 39.67
CA LYS A 56 -14.07 10.57 40.99
C LYS A 56 -13.10 11.56 41.61
N GLY A 57 -12.81 12.66 40.92
CA GLY A 57 -11.78 13.62 41.29
C GLY A 57 -10.36 13.06 41.14
N LEU A 58 -9.36 13.86 41.49
CA LEU A 58 -7.94 13.48 41.45
C LEU A 58 -7.55 12.41 42.49
N GLY A 59 -8.51 11.84 43.22
CA GLY A 59 -8.27 11.02 44.42
C GLY A 59 -7.79 9.58 44.15
N GLU A 60 -7.95 9.05 42.93
CA GLU A 60 -7.55 7.67 42.58
C GLU A 60 -6.59 7.66 41.36
N PRO A 61 -5.27 7.79 41.58
CA PRO A 61 -4.25 7.75 40.53
C PRO A 61 -4.30 6.48 39.68
N THR A 62 -4.81 5.39 40.25
CA THR A 62 -4.96 4.09 39.61
C THR A 62 -5.81 4.15 38.34
N ILE A 63 -6.85 4.98 38.33
CA ILE A 63 -7.78 5.10 37.19
C ILE A 63 -7.10 5.78 36.00
N VAL A 64 -6.35 6.85 36.27
CA VAL A 64 -5.59 7.58 35.26
C VAL A 64 -4.50 6.69 34.68
N ALA A 65 -3.78 5.96 35.54
CA ALA A 65 -2.74 5.03 35.12
C ALA A 65 -3.30 3.91 34.22
N ALA A 66 -4.52 3.42 34.49
CA ALA A 66 -5.17 2.42 33.66
C ALA A 66 -5.48 2.94 32.25
N GLY A 67 -6.09 4.12 32.10
CA GLY A 67 -6.42 4.69 30.79
C GLY A 67 -5.18 5.06 29.95
N ILE A 68 -4.10 5.53 30.60
CA ILE A 68 -2.81 5.73 29.94
C ILE A 68 -2.21 4.39 29.48
N SER A 69 -2.26 3.37 30.32
CA SER A 69 -1.76 2.04 29.96
C SER A 69 -2.51 1.46 28.77
N GLU A 70 -3.83 1.62 28.72
CA GLU A 70 -4.66 1.20 27.58
C GLU A 70 -4.24 1.92 26.29
N ALA A 71 -4.10 3.25 26.34
CA ALA A 71 -3.63 4.05 25.21
C ALA A 71 -2.26 3.59 24.68
N LEU A 72 -1.34 3.22 25.57
CA LEU A 72 -0.03 2.70 25.17
C LEU A 72 -0.14 1.33 24.50
N ILE A 73 -0.99 0.44 25.02
CA ILE A 73 -1.20 -0.90 24.45
C ILE A 73 -1.80 -0.81 23.04
N THR A 74 -2.74 0.10 22.79
CA THR A 74 -3.32 0.26 21.43
C THR A 74 -2.28 0.72 20.42
N THR A 75 -1.35 1.60 20.83
CA THR A 75 -0.23 2.04 19.97
C THR A 75 0.69 0.90 19.61
N VAL A 76 1.13 0.14 20.62
CA VAL A 76 2.03 -1.01 20.41
C VAL A 76 1.36 -2.04 19.50
N THR A 77 0.08 -2.32 19.72
CA THR A 77 -0.69 -3.26 18.89
C THR A 77 -0.78 -2.78 17.44
N GLY A 78 -1.05 -1.49 17.21
CA GLY A 78 -1.07 -0.91 15.87
C GLY A 78 0.29 -1.06 15.16
N LEU A 79 1.40 -0.80 15.85
CA LEU A 79 2.74 -0.96 15.29
C LEU A 79 3.09 -2.42 14.99
N VAL A 80 2.74 -3.35 15.89
CA VAL A 80 2.97 -4.79 15.72
C VAL A 80 2.26 -5.34 14.48
N ILE A 81 1.10 -4.79 14.12
CA ILE A 81 0.37 -5.20 12.90
C ILE A 81 0.89 -4.45 11.66
N ALA A 82 1.16 -3.14 11.78
CA ALA A 82 1.56 -2.30 10.65
C ALA A 82 2.94 -2.66 10.09
N VAL A 83 3.92 -2.97 10.95
CA VAL A 83 5.29 -3.26 10.51
C VAL A 83 5.37 -4.51 9.63
N PRO A 84 4.80 -5.67 10.01
CA PRO A 84 4.76 -6.84 9.13
C PRO A 84 3.96 -6.59 7.85
N ALA A 85 2.84 -5.87 7.91
CA ALA A 85 2.03 -5.55 6.74
C ALA A 85 2.82 -4.70 5.73
N LEU A 86 3.58 -3.72 6.22
CA LEU A 86 4.44 -2.88 5.38
C LEU A 86 5.59 -3.69 4.78
N ALA A 87 6.23 -4.56 5.56
CA ALA A 87 7.29 -5.43 5.05
C ALA A 87 6.79 -6.34 3.91
N ILE A 88 5.58 -6.90 4.06
CA ILE A 88 4.90 -7.70 3.03
C ILE A 88 4.65 -6.84 1.77
N TYR A 89 4.09 -5.64 1.92
CA TYR A 89 3.88 -4.72 0.80
C TYR A 89 5.19 -4.43 0.06
N THR A 90 6.25 -4.04 0.77
CA THR A 90 7.57 -3.73 0.20
C THR A 90 8.16 -4.92 -0.56
N TYR A 91 8.01 -6.13 -0.04
CA TYR A 91 8.46 -7.34 -0.73
C TYR A 91 7.68 -7.56 -2.05
N PHE A 92 6.36 -7.46 -2.01
CA PHE A 92 5.54 -7.74 -3.18
C PHE A 92 5.60 -6.66 -4.26
N ILE A 93 5.72 -5.37 -3.88
CA ILE A 93 5.89 -4.29 -4.87
C ILE A 93 7.22 -4.41 -5.60
N GLY A 94 8.31 -4.73 -4.89
CA GLY A 94 9.59 -5.00 -5.54
C GLY A 94 9.54 -6.22 -6.48
N ARG A 95 8.77 -7.26 -6.11
CA ARG A 95 8.55 -8.41 -6.98
C ARG A 95 7.68 -8.07 -8.20
N ALA A 96 6.66 -7.23 -8.05
CA ALA A 96 5.81 -6.78 -9.15
C ALA A 96 6.62 -5.98 -10.17
N ASP A 97 7.44 -5.04 -9.69
CA ASP A 97 8.31 -4.22 -10.55
C ASP A 97 9.32 -5.08 -11.30
N ALA A 98 10.07 -5.95 -10.60
CA ALA A 98 11.02 -6.87 -11.23
C ALA A 98 10.36 -7.79 -12.27
N ARG A 99 9.11 -8.20 -12.05
CA ARG A 99 8.34 -8.98 -13.03
C ARG A 99 7.91 -8.12 -14.21
N SER A 100 7.49 -6.88 -14.00
CA SER A 100 7.15 -5.95 -15.07
C SER A 100 8.34 -5.70 -16.00
N THR A 101 9.53 -5.46 -15.45
CA THR A 101 10.77 -5.33 -16.23
C THR A 101 11.11 -6.61 -17.00
N GLN A 102 10.85 -7.79 -16.43
CA GLN A 102 11.02 -9.05 -17.17
C GLN A 102 10.02 -9.21 -18.32
N PHE A 103 8.83 -8.61 -18.22
CA PHE A 103 7.79 -8.66 -19.26
C PHE A 103 8.03 -7.69 -20.42
N GLU A 104 8.75 -6.58 -20.18
CA GLU A 104 9.01 -5.52 -21.16
C GLU A 104 9.57 -6.03 -22.51
N PRO A 105 10.62 -6.89 -22.57
CA PRO A 105 11.15 -7.36 -23.85
C PRO A 105 10.16 -8.22 -24.65
N TYR A 106 9.31 -8.98 -23.97
CA TYR A 106 8.27 -9.78 -24.63
C TYR A 106 7.18 -8.89 -25.22
N GLY A 107 6.80 -7.83 -24.49
CA GLY A 107 5.86 -6.82 -24.94
C GLY A 107 6.37 -6.08 -26.18
N HIS A 108 7.60 -5.58 -26.13
CA HIS A 108 8.22 -4.89 -27.26
C HIS A 108 8.39 -5.82 -28.47
N GLY A 109 8.83 -7.06 -28.25
CA GLY A 109 8.94 -8.05 -29.31
C GLY A 109 7.61 -8.35 -30.01
N PHE A 110 6.52 -8.37 -29.24
CA PHE A 110 5.16 -8.54 -29.79
C PHE A 110 4.72 -7.32 -30.61
N VAL A 111 4.89 -6.10 -30.10
CA VAL A 111 4.59 -4.85 -30.82
C VAL A 111 5.39 -4.78 -32.12
N ASP A 112 6.66 -5.13 -32.07
CA ASP A 112 7.56 -5.15 -33.23
C ASP A 112 7.10 -6.11 -34.32
N ALA A 113 6.73 -7.33 -33.93
CA ALA A 113 6.20 -8.32 -34.85
C ALA A 113 4.88 -7.85 -35.48
N LEU A 114 4.00 -7.23 -34.69
CA LEU A 114 2.71 -6.72 -35.15
C LEU A 114 2.86 -5.55 -36.13
N LEU A 115 3.76 -4.60 -35.84
CA LEU A 115 4.04 -3.46 -36.70
C LEU A 115 4.69 -3.89 -38.03
N ARG A 116 5.63 -4.85 -37.99
CA ARG A 116 6.24 -5.43 -39.20
C ARG A 116 5.20 -6.08 -40.10
N ARG A 117 4.25 -6.83 -39.52
CA ARG A 117 3.15 -7.46 -40.28
C ARG A 117 2.19 -6.40 -40.85
N TRP A 118 1.84 -5.39 -40.07
CA TRP A 118 0.94 -4.32 -40.54
C TRP A 118 1.55 -3.53 -41.71
N SER A 119 2.85 -3.24 -41.66
CA SER A 119 3.54 -2.58 -42.78
C SER A 119 3.58 -3.45 -44.02
N SER A 120 3.75 -4.78 -43.89
CA SER A 120 3.72 -5.68 -45.06
C SER A 120 2.34 -5.76 -45.71
N THR A 121 1.26 -5.68 -44.93
CA THR A 121 -0.11 -5.69 -45.45
C THR A 121 -0.46 -4.39 -46.16
N LYS A 122 0.10 -3.25 -45.74
CA LYS A 122 -0.18 -1.94 -46.35
C LYS A 122 0.65 -1.68 -47.63
N ALA A 123 1.71 -2.47 -47.84
CA ALA A 123 2.58 -2.39 -49.00
C ALA A 123 2.14 -3.31 -50.16
N ALA A 124 1.14 -4.17 -49.93
CA ALA A 124 0.47 -5.02 -50.93
C ALA A 124 -0.86 -4.40 -51.35
#